data_AF-A0A4Q5QJB0-F1
#
_entry.id   AF-A0A4Q5QJB0-F1
#
_cell.length_a   1.000
_cell.length_b   1.000
_cell.length_c   1.000
_cell.angle_alpha   90.00
_cell.angle_beta   90.00
_cell.angle_gamma   90.00
#
_symmetry.space_group_name_H-M   'P 1'
#
loop_
_entity.id
_entity.type
_entity.pdbx_description
1 polymer ?
#
loop_
_entity_poly.entity_id
_entity_poly.type
_entity_poly.pdbx_seq_one_letter_code
_entity_poly.pdbx_strand_id
1 'polypeptide(L)' 'MSTNLSEQEILRREALQNIRNLGINPYTAEAYQITTNAQDILQNFLDQPEKFQEVQVAGRIMSRRIM' A
#
# COMPACT_ATOMS: atom_id res chain seq x y z
N MET A 1 15.51 -23.30 -18.29
CA MET A 1 14.44 -22.55 -17.60
C MET A 1 14.15 -21.32 -18.44
N SER A 2 13.15 -21.40 -19.31
CA SER A 2 12.80 -20.32 -20.24
C SER A 2 12.38 -19.09 -19.44
N THR A 3 13.22 -18.06 -19.40
CA THR A 3 12.99 -16.79 -18.68
C THR A 3 12.04 -15.89 -19.46
N ASN A 4 10.87 -16.40 -19.83
CA ASN A 4 9.83 -15.56 -20.42
C ASN A 4 9.00 -14.99 -19.29
N LEU A 5 9.18 -13.69 -19.04
CA LEU A 5 8.39 -12.93 -18.09
C LEU A 5 6.97 -12.78 -18.64
N SER A 6 5.97 -12.87 -17.76
CA SER A 6 4.61 -12.48 -18.13
C SER A 6 4.56 -10.98 -18.39
N GLU A 7 3.68 -10.53 -19.29
CA GLU A 7 3.42 -9.11 -19.56
C GLU A 7 3.17 -8.32 -18.27
N GLN A 8 2.44 -8.94 -17.32
CA GLN A 8 2.18 -8.33 -16.02
C GLN A 8 3.45 -8.12 -15.19
N GLU A 9 4.39 -9.05 -15.25
CA GLU A 9 5.66 -8.94 -14.52
C GLU A 9 6.60 -7.91 -15.17
N ILE A 10 6.55 -7.77 -16.49
CA ILE A 10 7.28 -6.73 -17.23
C ILE A 10 6.75 -5.36 -16.78
N LEU A 11 5.43 -5.14 -16.83
CA LEU A 11 4.79 -3.90 -16.38
C LEU A 11 5.11 -3.56 -14.92
N ARG A 12 5.17 -4.56 -14.03
CA ARG A 12 5.57 -4.34 -12.62
C ARG A 12 7.02 -3.87 -12.50
N ARG A 13 7.92 -4.38 -13.33
CA ARG A 13 9.34 -3.96 -13.33
C ARG A 13 9.50 -2.56 -13.89
N GLU A 14 8.79 -2.22 -14.97
CA GLU A 14 8.79 -0.86 -15.54
C GLU A 14 8.23 0.15 -14.54
N ALA A 15 7.11 -0.16 -13.88
CA ALA A 15 6.56 0.69 -12.83
C ALA A 15 7.55 0.89 -11.67
N LEU A 16 8.26 -0.15 -11.26
CA LEU A 16 9.31 -0.06 -10.23
C LEU A 16 10.47 0.84 -10.67
N GLN A 17 10.90 0.75 -11.94
CA GLN A 17 11.92 1.66 -12.47
C GLN A 17 11.44 3.12 -12.48
N ASN A 18 10.18 3.37 -12.87
CA ASN A 18 9.61 4.71 -12.87
C ASN A 18 9.57 5.32 -11.46
N ILE A 19 9.21 4.54 -10.44
CA ILE A 19 9.22 4.99 -9.03
C ILE A 19 10.64 5.38 -8.61
N ARG A 20 11.66 4.61 -9.00
CA ARG A 20 13.07 4.93 -8.72
C ARG A 20 13.54 6.17 -9.47
N ASN A 21 13.13 6.35 -10.72
CA ASN A 21 13.47 7.53 -11.54
C ASN A 21 12.88 8.82 -10.95
N LEU A 22 11.74 8.73 -10.26
CA LEU A 22 11.15 9.83 -9.50
C LEU A 22 11.90 10.14 -8.19
N GLY A 23 12.96 9.40 -7.85
CA GLY A 23 13.72 9.56 -6.61
C GLY A 23 13.02 8.99 -5.37
N ILE A 24 11.94 8.23 -5.55
CA ILE A 24 11.19 7.62 -4.45
C ILE A 24 11.79 6.24 -4.15
N ASN A 25 12.13 5.96 -2.90
CA ASN A 25 12.56 4.63 -2.49
C ASN A 25 11.33 3.72 -2.26
N PRO A 26 11.09 2.69 -3.10
CA PRO A 26 9.95 1.78 -2.93
C PRO A 26 10.08 0.86 -1.71
N TYR A 27 11.28 0.74 -1.14
CA TYR A 27 11.58 -0.09 0.02
C TYR A 27 12.21 0.79 1.11
N THR A 28 11.39 1.64 1.72
CA THR A 28 11.81 2.46 2.86
C THR A 28 12.24 1.56 4.01
N ALA A 29 13.43 1.82 4.56
CA ALA A 29 13.96 1.06 5.69
C ALA A 29 13.25 1.41 7.00
N GLU A 30 12.67 2.61 7.10
CA GLU A 30 11.95 3.07 8.27
C GLU A 30 10.57 2.43 8.36
N ALA A 31 10.21 2.01 9.58
CA ALA A 31 8.87 1.54 9.88
C ALA A 31 7.86 2.67 9.67
N TYR A 32 6.84 2.42 8.85
CA TYR A 32 5.75 3.36 8.68
C TYR A 32 4.97 3.49 9.99
N GLN A 33 4.79 4.73 10.47
CA GLN A 33 4.03 4.99 11.68
C GLN A 33 2.55 4.76 11.40
N ILE A 34 1.98 3.76 12.07
CA ILE A 34 0.54 3.50 12.04
C ILE A 34 -0.11 4.08 13.29
N THR A 35 -1.26 4.73 13.14
CA THR A 35 -2.03 5.21 14.30
C THR A 35 -3.00 4.15 14.80
N THR A 36 -3.47 3.28 13.91
CA THR A 36 -4.55 2.33 14.18
C THR A 36 -4.47 1.12 13.23
N ASN A 37 -4.99 -0.04 13.65
CA ASN A 37 -5.12 -1.21 12.78
C ASN A 37 -6.51 -1.31 12.14
N ALA A 38 -6.60 -1.99 10.98
CA ALA A 38 -7.87 -2.21 10.30
C ALA A 38 -8.90 -2.95 11.17
N GLN A 39 -8.46 -3.88 12.02
CA GLN A 39 -9.34 -4.59 12.95
C GLN A 39 -9.93 -3.67 14.01
N ASP A 40 -9.14 -2.75 14.54
CA ASP A 40 -9.55 -1.81 15.58
C ASP A 40 -10.59 -0.80 15.04
N ILE A 41 -10.42 -0.35 13.79
CA ILE A 41 -11.41 0.51 13.10
C ILE A 41 -12.72 -0.24 12.95
N LEU A 42 -12.70 -1.46 12.42
CA LEU A 42 -13.92 -2.22 12.17
C LEU A 42 -14.73 -2.46 13.46
N GLN A 43 -14.06 -2.61 14.60
CA GLN A 43 -14.73 -2.85 15.88
C GLN A 43 -15.20 -1.55 16.55
N ASN A 44 -14.41 -0.49 16.55
CA ASN A 44 -14.64 0.67 17.41
C ASN A 44 -15.17 1.91 16.68
N PHE A 45 -15.21 1.91 15.34
CA PHE A 45 -15.63 3.08 14.57
C PHE A 45 -17.08 3.50 14.85
N LEU A 46 -17.97 2.53 15.10
CA LEU A 46 -19.38 2.80 15.39
C LEU A 46 -19.58 3.47 16.76
N ASP A 47 -18.76 3.09 17.75
CA ASP A 47 -18.90 3.59 19.12
C ASP A 47 -18.15 4.91 19.35
N GLN A 48 -17.03 5.11 18.66
CA GLN A 48 -16.14 6.28 18.87
C GLN A 48 -15.63 6.86 17.55
N PRO A 49 -16.53 7.40 16.71
CA PRO A 49 -16.17 7.91 15.38
C PRO A 49 -15.16 9.07 15.43
N GLU A 50 -15.17 9.87 16.50
CA GLU A 50 -14.24 11.00 16.69
C GLU A 50 -12.78 10.56 16.76
N LYS A 51 -12.48 9.34 17.21
CA LYS A 51 -11.12 8.82 17.31
C LYS A 51 -10.50 8.40 15.98
N PHE A 52 -11.31 8.34 14.91
CA PHE A 52 -10.88 7.88 13.60
C PHE A 52 -11.01 8.96 12.51
N GLN A 53 -11.06 10.24 12.90
CA GLN A 53 -11.10 11.36 11.95
C GLN A 53 -9.82 11.43 11.10
N GLU A 54 -8.66 11.18 11.72
CA GLU A 54 -7.37 11.08 11.02
C GLU A 54 -6.70 9.74 11.36
N VAL A 55 -6.43 8.93 10.33
CA VAL A 55 -5.82 7.60 10.51
C VAL A 55 -4.66 7.38 9.55
N GLN A 56 -3.59 6.77 10.06
CA GLN A 56 -2.46 6.26 9.29
C GLN A 56 -2.47 4.74 9.40
N VAL A 57 -2.65 4.06 8.26
CA VAL A 57 -2.77 2.60 8.19
C VAL A 57 -1.80 2.02 7.16
N ALA A 58 -1.30 0.81 7.42
CA ALA A 58 -0.47 0.07 6.49
C ALA A 58 -1.12 -1.30 6.18
N GLY A 59 -0.99 -1.77 4.94
CA GLY A 59 -1.61 -3.03 4.51
C GLY A 59 -1.30 -3.40 3.06
N ARG A 60 -1.90 -4.51 2.60
CA ARG A 60 -1.75 -5.00 1.22
C ARG A 60 -2.90 -4.49 0.35
N ILE A 61 -2.56 -3.93 -0.81
CA ILE A 61 -3.56 -3.60 -1.84
C ILE A 61 -4.07 -4.91 -2.46
N MET A 62 -5.36 -5.18 -2.28
CA MET A 62 -6.02 -6.39 -2.80
C MET A 62 -6.78 -6.13 -4.10
N SER A 63 -7.35 -4.93 -4.26
CA SER A 63 -8.08 -4.51 -5.46
C SER A 63 -7.92 -3.01 -5.67
N ARG A 64 -7.98 -2.58 -6.92
CA ARG A 64 -8.00 -1.17 -7.32
C ARG A 64 -9.07 -1.01 -8.38
N ARG A 65 -10.09 -0.18 -8.10
CA ARG A 65 -11.08 0.24 -9.08
C ARG A 65 -10.80 1.70 -9.45
N ILE A 66 -10.67 1.97 -10.74
CA ILE A 66 -10.61 3.33 -11.28
C ILE A 66 -11.99 3.56 -11.92
N MET A 67 -12.72 4.58 -11.45
CA MET A 67 -13.98 5.01 -12.07
C MET A 67 -13.70 5.92 -13.26
#